data_AF-A0A9E0EFD6-F1
#
_entry.id   AF-A0A9E0EFD6-F1
#
_cell.length_a   1.000
_cell.length_b   1.000
_cell.length_c   1.000
_cell.angle_alpha   90.00
_cell.angle_beta   90.00
_cell.angle_gamma   90.00
#
_symmetry.space_group_name_H-M   'P 1'
#
loop_
_entity.id
_entity.type
_entity.pdbx_description
1 polymer ?
#
loop_
_entity_poly.entity_id
_entity_poly.type
_entity_poly.pdbx_seq_one_letter_code
_entity_poly.pdbx_strand_id
1 'polypeptide(L)'
;MTDWKNGHGWSFEDQQEARNQSDRHPKKDNNEPIRFEVVEHIATLSTTDTGWQKELNIISWNDAEPKYDIRSWKNDHSRVGKGVTLFKDEMKVLADAIKQINLNKNQKED
;
A
#
# COMPACT_ATOMS: atom_id res chain seq x y z
N MET A 1 7.96 9.26 36.47
CA MET A 1 6.94 10.33 36.62
C MET A 1 7.35 11.41 35.64
N THR A 2 6.82 11.38 34.43
CA THR A 2 7.20 12.31 33.34
C THR A 2 5.98 13.15 32.98
N ASP A 3 6.18 14.47 33.05
CA ASP A 3 5.19 15.54 33.03
C ASP A 3 4.34 15.59 31.75
N TRP A 4 3.02 15.72 31.93
CA TRP A 4 2.00 15.90 30.87
C TRP A 4 1.63 17.37 30.61
N LYS A 5 2.53 18.31 30.91
CA LYS A 5 2.29 19.75 30.72
C LYS A 5 2.80 20.21 29.35
N ASN A 6 2.12 19.80 28.29
CA ASN A 6 2.01 20.59 27.05
C ASN A 6 0.77 20.09 26.27
N GLY A 7 -0.29 20.89 26.35
CA GLY A 7 -1.61 20.56 25.85
C GLY A 7 -1.70 20.49 24.33
N HIS A 8 -1.69 19.27 23.81
CA HIS A 8 -2.70 18.84 22.85
C HIS A 8 -3.25 17.53 23.41
N GLY A 9 -4.44 17.61 24.01
CA GLY A 9 -5.12 16.43 24.52
C GLY A 9 -5.47 15.55 23.33
N TRP A 10 -4.99 14.31 23.34
CA TRP A 10 -5.39 13.29 22.40
C TRP A 10 -6.92 13.17 22.45
N SER A 11 -7.59 13.64 21.40
CA SER A 11 -9.04 13.57 21.30
C SER A 11 -9.47 12.10 21.21
N PHE A 12 -10.74 11.84 21.52
CA PHE A 12 -11.33 10.52 21.32
C PHE A 12 -11.26 10.06 19.85
N GLU A 13 -11.25 11.01 18.91
CA GLU A 13 -11.02 10.78 17.48
C GLU A 13 -9.56 10.40 17.20
N ASP A 14 -8.57 11.07 17.80
CA ASP A 14 -7.15 10.71 17.67
C ASP A 14 -6.89 9.29 18.21
N GLN A 15 -7.60 8.88 19.26
CA GLN A 15 -7.55 7.51 19.78
C GLN A 15 -8.17 6.48 18.83
N GLN A 16 -9.15 6.88 18.00
CA GLN A 16 -9.79 6.02 17.01
C GLN A 16 -8.94 5.90 15.73
N GLU A 17 -8.31 7.00 15.29
CA GLU A 17 -7.34 6.99 14.19
C GLU A 17 -6.07 6.19 14.53
N ALA A 18 -5.53 6.34 15.75
CA ALA A 18 -4.36 5.58 16.20
C ALA A 18 -4.66 4.07 16.28
N ARG A 19 -5.88 3.67 16.67
CA ARG A 19 -6.33 2.27 16.63
C ARG A 19 -6.36 1.74 15.20
N ASN A 20 -6.92 2.51 14.26
CA ASN A 20 -6.93 2.17 12.84
C ASN A 20 -5.53 2.06 12.21
N GLN A 21 -4.50 2.67 12.82
CA GLN A 21 -3.09 2.47 12.44
C GLN A 21 -2.47 1.23 13.07
N SER A 22 -2.83 0.87 14.31
CA SER A 22 -2.29 -0.30 15.01
C SER A 22 -2.73 -1.65 14.40
N ASP A 23 -3.89 -1.70 13.75
CA ASP A 23 -4.39 -2.88 13.03
C ASP A 23 -3.73 -3.09 11.64
N ARG A 24 -2.83 -2.18 11.23
CA ARG A 24 -2.07 -2.29 9.98
C ARG A 24 -0.84 -3.18 10.12
N HIS A 25 -0.54 -3.68 11.33
CA HIS A 25 0.56 -4.61 11.54
C HIS A 25 0.25 -5.97 10.88
N PRO A 26 1.20 -6.57 10.14
CA PRO A 26 1.01 -7.90 9.57
C PRO A 26 0.66 -8.89 10.68
N LYS A 27 -0.54 -9.47 10.63
CA LYS A 27 -0.90 -10.57 11.53
C LYS A 27 -0.10 -11.78 11.11
N LYS A 28 0.48 -12.47 12.08
CA LYS A 28 1.30 -13.67 11.86
C LYS A 28 0.48 -14.71 11.10
N ASP A 29 1.02 -15.22 10.00
CA ASP A 29 0.33 -16.17 9.13
C ASP A 29 0.08 -17.49 9.89
N ASN A 30 -1.19 -17.88 10.06
CA ASN A 30 -1.59 -19.12 10.73
C ASN A 30 -1.48 -20.36 9.81
N ASN A 31 -0.68 -20.27 8.74
CA ASN A 31 -0.51 -21.32 7.72
C ASN A 31 -1.79 -21.63 6.91
N GLU A 32 -2.76 -20.71 6.89
CA GLU A 32 -3.97 -20.81 6.06
C GLU A 32 -3.68 -20.42 4.60
N PRO A 33 -4.37 -21.02 3.61
CA PRO A 33 -4.19 -20.68 2.22
C PRO A 33 -4.65 -19.23 1.97
N ILE A 34 -3.72 -18.39 1.53
CA ILE A 34 -4.00 -16.99 1.22
C ILE A 34 -4.92 -16.93 0.00
N ARG A 35 -6.11 -16.34 0.18
CA ARG A 35 -7.06 -16.03 -0.88
C ARG A 35 -6.89 -14.57 -1.28
N PHE A 36 -7.02 -14.30 -2.57
CA PHE A 36 -7.02 -12.94 -3.06
C PHE A 36 -8.03 -12.79 -4.20
N GLU A 37 -8.61 -11.60 -4.28
CA GLU A 37 -9.47 -11.19 -5.37
C GLU A 37 -8.94 -9.88 -5.94
N VAL A 38 -8.65 -9.86 -7.24
CA VAL A 38 -8.28 -8.63 -7.95
C VAL A 38 -9.56 -7.88 -8.25
N VAL A 39 -9.83 -6.84 -7.47
CA VAL A 39 -11.03 -6.01 -7.59
C VAL A 39 -10.91 -5.11 -8.81
N GLU A 40 -9.74 -4.50 -9.02
CA GLU A 40 -9.49 -3.59 -10.13
C GLU A 40 -8.01 -3.60 -10.52
N HIS A 41 -7.74 -3.57 -11.83
CA HIS A 41 -6.39 -3.36 -12.35
C HIS A 41 -6.20 -1.89 -12.69
N ILE A 42 -5.17 -1.25 -12.11
CA ILE A 42 -4.91 0.18 -12.33
C ILE A 42 -3.86 0.38 -13.41
N ALA A 43 -2.70 -0.27 -13.28
CA ALA A 43 -1.61 -0.10 -14.23
C ALA A 43 -0.57 -1.23 -14.17
N THR A 44 -0.02 -1.58 -15.33
CA THR A 44 1.20 -2.38 -15.43
C THR A 44 2.43 -1.45 -15.41
N LEU A 45 3.28 -1.60 -14.40
CA LEU A 45 4.48 -0.79 -14.20
C LEU A 45 5.67 -1.29 -15.03
N SER A 46 5.79 -2.61 -15.19
CA SER A 46 6.89 -3.20 -15.98
C SER A 46 6.56 -4.63 -16.39
N THR A 47 6.93 -5.01 -17.61
CA THR A 47 6.85 -6.38 -18.10
C THR A 47 8.25 -6.95 -18.29
N THR A 48 8.47 -8.20 -17.90
CA THR A 48 9.72 -8.92 -18.13
C THR A 48 9.50 -10.05 -19.13
N ASP A 49 10.48 -10.34 -20.00
CA ASP A 49 10.44 -11.42 -21.00
C ASP A 49 10.23 -12.82 -20.37
N THR A 50 10.48 -12.95 -19.08
CA THR A 50 10.23 -14.16 -18.28
C THR A 50 8.75 -14.36 -17.92
N GLY A 51 7.85 -13.50 -18.42
CA GLY A 51 6.40 -13.59 -18.20
C GLY A 51 5.95 -13.07 -16.83
N TRP A 52 6.78 -12.28 -16.16
CA TRP A 52 6.42 -11.56 -14.94
C TRP A 52 6.04 -10.12 -15.27
N GLN A 53 4.94 -9.67 -14.69
CA GLN A 53 4.44 -8.30 -14.81
C GLN A 53 4.37 -7.69 -13.42
N LYS A 54 4.96 -6.51 -13.25
CA LYS A 54 4.76 -5.73 -12.02
C LYS A 54 3.56 -4.84 -12.24
N GLU A 55 2.56 -4.99 -11.39
CA GLU A 55 1.28 -4.33 -11.54
C GLU A 55 0.90 -3.59 -10.27
N LEU A 56 0.15 -2.51 -10.44
CA LEU A 56 -0.59 -1.82 -9.40
C LEU A 56 -2.06 -2.20 -9.58
N ASN A 57 -2.59 -2.90 -8.58
CA ASN A 57 -3.95 -3.41 -8.56
C ASN A 57 -4.65 -2.97 -7.25
N ILE A 58 -5.97 -3.05 -7.22
CA ILE A 58 -6.77 -3.05 -6.00
C ILE A 58 -7.11 -4.51 -5.69
N ILE A 59 -6.68 -5.00 -4.54
CA ILE A 59 -6.81 -6.41 -4.15
C ILE A 59 -7.47 -6.51 -2.79
N SER A 60 -8.46 -7.39 -2.70
CA SER A 60 -8.98 -7.89 -1.43
C SER A 60 -8.21 -9.16 -1.04
N TRP A 61 -7.61 -9.15 0.14
CA TRP A 61 -6.89 -10.30 0.70
C TRP A 61 -7.76 -10.98 1.74
N ASN A 62 -8.04 -12.27 1.59
CA ASN A 62 -8.86 -13.07 2.53
C ASN A 62 -10.20 -12.39 2.88
N ASP A 63 -10.93 -11.89 1.88
CA ASP A 63 -12.21 -11.18 2.04
C ASP A 63 -12.12 -9.90 2.89
N ALA A 64 -10.91 -9.36 3.08
CA ALA A 64 -10.71 -8.09 3.76
C ALA A 64 -11.03 -6.90 2.85
N GLU A 65 -11.02 -5.70 3.44
CA GLU A 65 -11.21 -4.47 2.68
C GLU A 65 -10.20 -4.37 1.51
N PRO A 66 -10.67 -4.05 0.30
CA PRO A 66 -9.81 -3.87 -0.87
C PRO A 66 -8.78 -2.77 -0.64
N LYS A 67 -7.51 -3.08 -0.94
CA LYS A 67 -6.37 -2.18 -0.77
C LYS A 67 -5.55 -2.09 -2.04
N TYR A 68 -4.77 -1.03 -2.17
CA TYR A 68 -3.81 -0.93 -3.26
C TYR A 68 -2.70 -1.96 -3.04
N ASP A 69 -2.27 -2.64 -4.10
CA ASP A 69 -1.21 -3.63 -4.03
C ASP A 69 -0.28 -3.45 -5.23
N ILE A 70 1.01 -3.30 -4.95
CA ILE A 70 2.05 -3.27 -5.97
C ILE A 70 2.85 -4.55 -5.87
N ARG A 71 2.74 -5.42 -6.86
CA ARG A 71 3.37 -6.74 -6.81
C ARG A 71 3.74 -7.26 -8.18
N SER A 72 4.74 -8.13 -8.20
CA SER A 72 5.07 -8.92 -9.38
C SER A 72 4.12 -10.12 -9.49
N TRP A 73 3.31 -10.12 -10.53
CA TRP A 73 2.42 -11.19 -10.93
C TRP A 73 3.02 -11.98 -12.08
N LYS A 74 2.76 -13.30 -12.11
CA LYS A 74 2.96 -14.06 -13.34
C LYS A 74 1.82 -13.72 -14.30
N ASN A 75 2.06 -13.71 -15.61
CA ASN A 75 1.08 -13.37 -16.66
C ASN A 75 -0.30 -14.07 -16.53
N ASP A 76 -0.34 -15.21 -15.85
CA ASP A 76 -1.51 -16.05 -15.65
C ASP A 76 -2.11 -15.91 -14.22
N HIS A 77 -1.65 -14.94 -13.43
CA HIS A 77 -1.95 -14.75 -12.00
C HIS A 77 -1.77 -15.99 -11.10
N SER A 78 -1.20 -17.08 -11.63
CA SER A 78 -1.01 -18.35 -10.93
C SER A 78 0.04 -18.31 -9.82
N ARG A 79 0.91 -17.29 -9.84
CA ARG A 79 1.92 -17.08 -8.79
C ARG A 79 2.03 -15.61 -8.43
N VAL A 80 2.04 -15.37 -7.13
CA VAL A 80 2.36 -14.09 -6.50
C VAL A 80 3.85 -14.01 -6.20
N GLY A 81 4.49 -12.94 -6.66
CA GLY A 81 5.85 -12.59 -6.32
C GLY A 81 5.93 -11.69 -5.08
N LYS A 82 7.09 -11.08 -4.87
CA LYS A 82 7.27 -10.06 -3.82
C LYS A 82 6.48 -8.81 -4.20
N GLY A 83 5.91 -8.16 -3.19
CA GLY A 83 5.12 -6.94 -3.36
C GLY A 83 4.89 -6.22 -2.04
N VAL A 84 4.14 -5.14 -2.12
CA VAL A 84 3.71 -4.32 -1.00
C VAL A 84 2.24 -3.99 -1.15
N THR A 85 1.49 -4.14 -0.06
CA THR A 85 0.11 -3.66 0.05
C THR A 85 0.13 -2.29 0.70
N LEU A 86 -0.56 -1.33 0.09
CA LEU A 86 -0.63 0.06 0.51
C LEU A 86 -2.07 0.40 0.90
N PHE A 87 -2.22 1.08 2.02
CA PHE A 87 -3.50 1.66 2.41
C PHE A 87 -3.79 2.93 1.59
N LYS A 88 -5.05 3.37 1.60
CA LYS A 88 -5.49 4.57 0.87
C LYS A 88 -4.69 5.82 1.25
N ASP A 89 -4.38 5.99 2.54
CA ASP A 89 -3.58 7.12 3.04
C ASP A 89 -2.14 7.07 2.51
N GLU A 90 -1.52 5.89 2.53
CA GLU A 90 -0.16 5.68 2.04
C GLU A 90 -0.07 5.89 0.53
N MET A 91 -1.09 5.44 -0.22
CA MET A 91 -1.17 5.66 -1.66
C MET A 91 -1.28 7.14 -2.00
N LYS A 92 -2.01 7.93 -1.20
CA LYS A 92 -2.11 9.38 -1.36
C LYS A 92 -0.74 10.05 -1.15
N VAL A 93 -0.04 9.69 -0.08
CA VAL A 93 1.32 10.19 0.19
C VAL A 93 2.28 9.82 -0.93
N LEU A 94 2.22 8.57 -1.43
CA LEU A 94 3.03 8.11 -2.56
C LEU A 94 2.73 8.92 -3.83
N ALA A 95 1.45 9.14 -4.14
CA ALA A 95 1.05 9.91 -5.32
C ALA A 95 1.55 11.37 -5.25
N ASP A 96 1.46 12.02 -4.09
CA ASP A 96 1.98 13.38 -3.90
C ASP A 96 3.52 13.42 -4.00
N ALA A 97 4.22 12.42 -3.45
CA ALA A 97 5.67 12.29 -3.63
C ALA A 97 6.07 12.11 -5.10
N ILE A 98 5.35 11.28 -5.86
CA ILE A 98 5.59 11.07 -7.30
C ILE A 98 5.38 12.38 -8.09
N LYS A 99 4.32 13.14 -7.78
CA LYS A 99 4.09 14.45 -8.41
C LYS A 99 5.25 15.40 -8.16
N GLN A 100 5.75 15.47 -6.93
CA GLN A 100 6.90 16.32 -6.60
C GLN A 100 8.16 15.91 -7.38
N ILE A 101 8.44 14.60 -7.51
CA ILE A 101 9.57 14.11 -8.32
C ILE A 101 9.44 14.55 -9.79
N ASN A 102 8.25 14.46 -10.36
CA ASN A 102 8.02 14.84 -11.76
C ASN A 102 8.05 16.35 -11.98
N LEU A 103 7.64 17.17 -11.01
CA LEU A 103 7.78 18.63 -11.08
C LEU A 103 9.25 19.07 -11.03
N ASN A 104 10.09 18.33 -10.31
CA ASN A 104 11.52 18.67 -10.15
C ASN A 104 12.41 18.21 -11.32
N LYS A 105 11.93 17.33 -12.20
CA LYS A 105 12.69 16.89 -13.39
C LYS A 105 12.71 17.94 -14.51
N ASN A 106 11.82 18.93 -14.49
CA ASN A 106 11.76 20.01 -15.48
C ASN A 106 12.62 21.24 -15.12
N GLN A 107 13.67 21.07 -14.31
CA GLN A 107 14.50 22.18 -13.79
C GLN A 107 16.01 21.98 -14.05
N LYS A 108 16.41 21.10 -14.98
CA LYS A 108 17.81 21.00 -15.44
C LYS A 108 17.89 20.80 -16.94
N GLU A 109 17.56 21.85 -17.69
CA GLU A 109 18.13 22.12 -19.00
C GLU A 109 18.54 23.59 -18.99
N ASP A 110 19.79 23.85 -18.61
CA ASP A 110 20.58 25.06 -18.91
C ASP A 110 22.05 24.64 -19.02
#